data_AF-X1GY41-F1
#
_entry.id   AF-X1GY41-F1
#
_cell.length_a   1.000
_cell.length_b   1.000
_cell.length_c   1.000
_cell.angle_alpha   90.00
_cell.angle_beta   90.00
_cell.angle_gamma   90.00
#
_symmetry.space_group_name_H-M   'P 1'
#
loop_
_entity.id
_entity.type
_entity.pdbx_description
1 polymer ?
#
loop_
_entity_poly.entity_id
_entity_poly.type
_entity_poly.pdbx_seq_one_letter_code
_entity_poly.pdbx_strand_id
1 'polypeptide(L)'
;MSLKIGSYSLPEKNLKIRESKKEKRKIHLKKALVYLFLVLISIAMVVPLLWMFSSAFKPKAEIFTYPPTLVAENPTIGNFFTLFEQRPFGTNLW
;
A
#
# COMPACT_ATOMS: atom_id res chain seq x y z
N MET A 1 17.04 6.51 -54.25
CA MET A 1 15.96 5.91 -55.06
C MET A 1 14.65 6.12 -54.32
N SER A 2 13.86 7.13 -54.73
CA SER A 2 12.65 7.58 -54.03
C SER A 2 11.44 6.84 -54.61
N LEU A 3 10.85 5.92 -53.84
CA LEU A 3 9.56 5.33 -54.15
C LEU A 3 8.47 6.35 -53.83
N LYS A 4 8.07 7.12 -54.85
CA LYS A 4 6.89 7.99 -54.82
C LYS A 4 5.63 7.14 -54.95
N ILE A 5 5.13 6.60 -53.83
CA ILE A 5 3.79 6.02 -53.77
C ILE A 5 2.85 7.12 -53.25
N GLY A 6 2.18 7.80 -54.17
CA GLY A 6 1.09 8.72 -53.88
C GLY A 6 1.53 10.07 -53.29
N SER A 7 1.05 11.14 -53.91
CA SER A 7 1.18 12.55 -53.50
C SER A 7 0.37 12.87 -52.23
N TYR A 8 0.53 12.08 -51.17
CA TYR A 8 -0.09 12.33 -49.87
C TYR A 8 0.82 13.23 -49.03
N SER A 9 0.52 14.53 -49.03
CA SER A 9 0.98 15.47 -48.03
C SER A 9 0.30 15.16 -46.69
N LEU A 10 0.97 14.38 -45.83
CA LEU A 10 0.50 14.13 -44.47
C LEU A 10 0.24 15.48 -43.78
N PRO A 11 -1.00 15.80 -43.37
CA PRO A 11 -1.29 17.12 -42.82
C PRO A 11 -0.50 17.28 -41.51
N GLU A 12 0.40 18.27 -41.43
CA GLU A 12 1.20 18.53 -40.21
C GLU A 12 0.33 18.66 -38.95
N LYS A 13 -0.89 19.16 -39.13
CA LYS A 13 -1.97 19.17 -38.15
C LYS A 13 -2.13 17.82 -37.45
N ASN A 14 -2.14 16.72 -38.20
CA ASN A 14 -2.31 15.38 -37.64
C ASN A 14 -1.06 14.89 -36.90
N LEU A 15 0.13 15.33 -37.30
CA LEU A 15 1.37 15.03 -36.57
C LEU A 15 1.36 15.71 -35.20
N LYS A 16 1.07 17.02 -35.14
CA LYS A 16 1.02 17.78 -33.87
C LYS A 16 -0.07 17.28 -32.92
N ILE A 17 -1.24 16.88 -33.46
CA ILE A 17 -2.33 16.29 -32.67
C ILE A 17 -1.92 14.93 -32.08
N ARG A 18 -1.21 14.09 -32.85
CA ARG A 18 -0.73 12.77 -32.39
C ARG A 18 0.38 12.88 -31.36
N GLU A 19 1.33 13.81 -31.55
CA GLU A 19 2.38 14.13 -30.59
C GLU A 19 1.77 14.61 -29.25
N SER A 20 0.85 15.58 -29.29
CA SER A 20 0.17 16.10 -28.09
C SER A 20 -0.65 15.02 -27.36
N LYS A 21 -1.40 14.17 -28.08
CA LYS A 21 -2.13 13.06 -27.47
C LYS A 21 -1.19 12.04 -26.84
N LYS A 22 -0.07 11.70 -27.50
CA LYS A 22 0.95 10.77 -26.96
C LYS A 22 1.57 11.31 -25.69
N GLU A 23 1.93 12.59 -25.68
CA GLU A 23 2.54 13.27 -24.53
C GLU A 23 1.60 13.27 -23.33
N LYS A 24 0.33 13.67 -23.55
CA LYS A 24 -0.71 13.65 -22.50
C LYS A 24 -0.95 12.23 -21.96
N ARG A 25 -1.04 11.21 -22.83
CA ARG A 25 -1.26 9.81 -22.41
C ARG A 25 -0.08 9.25 -21.62
N LYS A 26 1.16 9.59 -21.99
CA LYS A 26 2.37 9.23 -21.22
C LYS A 26 2.37 9.86 -19.83
N ILE A 27 1.92 11.11 -19.70
CA ILE A 27 1.81 11.80 -18.39
C ILE A 27 0.76 11.11 -17.51
N HIS A 28 -0.40 10.75 -18.05
CA HIS A 28 -1.43 10.04 -17.28
C HIS A 28 -0.97 8.64 -16.84
N LEU A 29 -0.26 7.89 -17.69
CA LEU A 29 0.29 6.58 -17.33
C LEU A 29 1.38 6.70 -16.25
N LYS A 30 2.28 7.68 -16.36
CA LYS A 30 3.29 7.94 -15.31
C LYS A 30 2.63 8.28 -13.97
N LYS A 31 1.62 9.14 -13.98
CA LYS A 31 0.85 9.48 -12.77
C LYS A 31 0.18 8.24 -12.17
N ALA A 32 -0.51 7.43 -12.98
CA ALA A 32 -1.16 6.20 -12.52
C ALA A 32 -0.16 5.22 -11.88
N LEU A 33 1.05 5.08 -12.45
CA LEU A 33 2.09 4.23 -11.91
C LEU A 33 2.62 4.75 -10.54
N VAL A 34 2.79 6.06 -10.40
CA VAL A 34 3.19 6.68 -9.12
C VAL A 34 2.12 6.47 -8.06
N TYR A 35 0.84 6.68 -8.39
CA TYR A 35 -0.26 6.44 -7.44
C TYR A 35 -0.36 4.96 -7.04
N LEU A 36 -0.21 4.04 -8.00
CA LEU A 36 -0.20 2.60 -7.70
C LEU A 36 0.92 2.25 -6.72
N PHE A 37 2.13 2.77 -6.94
CA PHE A 37 3.26 2.55 -6.04
C PHE A 37 3.01 3.15 -4.64
N LEU A 38 2.44 4.35 -4.57
CA LEU A 38 2.06 4.99 -3.30
C LEU A 38 1.04 4.16 -2.52
N VAL A 39 0.02 3.63 -3.21
CA VAL A 39 -1.00 2.76 -2.61
C VAL A 39 -0.38 1.46 -2.09
N LEU A 40 0.53 0.84 -2.86
CA LEU A 40 1.22 -0.38 -2.44
C LEU A 40 2.05 -0.15 -1.17
N ILE A 41 2.81 0.95 -1.11
CA ILE A 41 3.56 1.30 0.11
C ILE A 41 2.62 1.55 1.28
N SER A 42 1.53 2.27 1.06
CA SER A 42 0.53 2.53 2.10
C SER A 42 -0.03 1.23 2.66
N ILE A 43 -0.45 0.29 1.81
CA ILE A 43 -0.95 -1.02 2.24
C ILE A 43 0.15 -1.79 2.99
N ALA A 44 1.38 -1.81 2.47
CA ALA A 44 2.51 -2.48 3.11
C ALA A 44 2.80 -1.94 4.53
N MET A 45 2.50 -0.66 4.80
CA MET A 45 2.60 -0.06 6.13
C MET A 45 1.38 -0.34 7.02
N VAL A 46 0.17 -0.37 6.45
CA VAL A 46 -1.09 -0.60 7.20
C VAL A 46 -1.23 -2.05 7.65
N VAL A 47 -0.80 -3.01 6.83
CA VAL A 47 -0.87 -4.45 7.14
C VAL A 47 -0.19 -4.81 8.47
N PRO A 48 1.10 -4.45 8.73
CA PRO A 48 1.73 -4.76 10.00
C PRO A 48 1.08 -4.01 11.17
N LEU A 49 0.54 -2.81 10.96
CA LEU A 49 -0.16 -2.06 11.99
C LEU A 49 -1.47 -2.75 12.42
N LEU A 50 -2.25 -3.24 11.45
CA LEU A 50 -3.44 -4.06 11.72
C LEU A 50 -3.08 -5.37 12.40
N TRP A 51 -1.97 -6.01 12.00
CA TRP A 51 -1.49 -7.23 12.63
C TRP A 51 -1.06 -7.00 14.08
N MET A 52 -0.37 -5.90 14.38
CA MET A 52 -0.01 -5.52 15.74
C MET A 52 -1.24 -5.23 16.60
N PHE A 53 -2.21 -4.49 16.07
CA PHE A 53 -3.46 -4.20 16.77
C PHE A 53 -4.24 -5.48 17.08
N SER A 54 -4.40 -6.37 16.10
CA SER A 54 -5.03 -7.68 16.27
C SER A 54 -4.28 -8.54 17.30
N SER A 55 -2.95 -8.53 17.27
CA SER A 55 -2.12 -9.30 18.19
C SER A 55 -2.20 -8.82 19.64
N ALA A 56 -2.53 -7.55 19.88
CA ALA A 56 -2.73 -7.04 21.24
C ALA A 56 -3.92 -7.70 21.95
N PHE A 57 -4.93 -8.14 21.19
CA PHE A 57 -6.10 -8.85 21.72
C PHE A 57 -5.93 -10.36 21.79
N LYS A 58 -4.80 -10.92 21.31
CA LYS A 58 -4.56 -12.37 21.36
C LYS A 58 -4.12 -12.83 22.76
N PRO A 59 -4.68 -13.92 23.30
CA PRO A 59 -4.17 -14.54 24.52
C PRO A 59 -2.69 -14.91 24.38
N LYS A 60 -1.91 -14.85 25.48
CA LYS A 60 -0.46 -15.18 25.48
C LYS A 60 -0.18 -16.56 24.86
N ALA A 61 -1.07 -17.52 25.05
CA ALA A 61 -0.98 -18.87 24.48
C ALA A 61 -1.13 -18.88 22.94
N GLU A 62 -1.96 -18.00 22.37
CA GLU A 62 -2.21 -17.93 20.91
C GLU A 62 -1.08 -17.21 20.13
N ILE A 63 -0.23 -16.44 20.83
CA ILE A 63 0.90 -15.73 20.20
C ILE A 63 2.01 -16.71 19.80
N PHE A 64 2.18 -17.81 20.56
CA PHE A 64 3.22 -18.82 20.33
C PHE A 64 2.72 -20.06 19.57
N THR A 65 1.43 -20.14 19.23
CA THR A 65 0.87 -21.23 18.43
C THR A 65 1.12 -21.03 16.95
N TYR A 66 1.44 -22.13 16.25
CA TYR A 66 1.59 -22.18 14.80
C TYR A 66 0.36 -22.86 14.19
N PRO A 67 -0.26 -22.32 13.12
CA PRO A 67 0.13 -21.15 12.35
C PRO A 67 -0.30 -19.81 12.98
N PRO A 68 0.46 -18.71 12.79
CA PRO A 68 0.05 -17.39 13.26
C PRO A 68 -1.23 -16.93 12.55
N THR A 69 -2.32 -16.80 13.30
CA THR A 69 -3.59 -16.28 12.79
C THR A 69 -3.51 -14.77 12.56
N LEU A 70 -4.15 -14.22 11.53
CA LEU A 70 -4.20 -12.76 11.36
C LEU A 70 -5.21 -12.11 12.31
N VAL A 71 -6.27 -12.85 12.67
CA VAL A 71 -7.35 -12.44 13.56
C VAL A 71 -7.31 -13.37 14.78
N ALA A 72 -7.38 -12.80 15.99
CA ALA A 72 -7.46 -13.58 17.23
C ALA A 72 -8.66 -14.52 17.19
N GLU A 73 -8.47 -15.79 17.54
CA GLU A 73 -9.58 -16.76 17.57
C GLU A 73 -10.43 -16.54 18.83
N ASN A 74 -9.77 -16.23 19.95
CA ASN A 74 -10.42 -15.84 21.20
C ASN A 74 -9.93 -14.45 21.66
N PRO A 75 -10.50 -13.34 21.15
CA PRO A 75 -10.09 -12.00 21.54
C PRO A 75 -10.30 -11.79 23.05
N THR A 76 -9.24 -11.44 23.77
CA THR A 76 -9.28 -11.18 25.21
C THR A 76 -8.71 -9.81 25.56
N ILE A 77 -9.36 -9.14 26.51
CA ILE A 77 -8.90 -7.87 27.09
C ILE A 77 -8.11 -8.12 28.39
N GLY A 78 -8.07 -9.36 28.89
CA GLY A 78 -7.36 -9.75 30.11
C GLY A 78 -5.87 -9.43 30.08
N ASN A 79 -5.26 -9.37 28.90
CA ASN A 79 -3.87 -8.92 28.74
C ASN A 79 -3.66 -7.49 29.22
N PHE A 80 -4.61 -6.58 28.98
CA PHE A 80 -4.49 -5.19 29.42
C PHE A 80 -4.55 -5.10 30.94
N PHE A 81 -5.52 -5.77 31.57
CA PHE A 81 -5.63 -5.81 33.04
C PHE A 81 -4.38 -6.41 33.69
N THR A 82 -3.89 -7.54 33.17
CA THR A 82 -2.66 -8.17 33.70
C THR A 82 -1.40 -7.32 33.50
N LEU A 83 -1.32 -6.52 32.43
CA LEU A 83 -0.22 -5.58 32.23
C LEU A 83 -0.23 -4.46 33.28
N PHE A 84 -1.40 -3.86 33.56
CA PHE A 84 -1.51 -2.80 34.58
C PHE A 84 -1.30 -3.31 36.01
N GLU A 85 -1.64 -4.57 36.28
CA GLU A 85 -1.45 -5.20 37.59
C GLU A 85 0.02 -5.65 37.81
N GLN A 86 0.69 -6.18 36.77
CA GLN A 86 2.06 -6.69 36.88
C GLN A 86 3.13 -5.62 36.69
N ARG A 87 2.83 -4.52 35.99
CA ARG A 87 3.76 -3.41 35.78
C ARG A 87 3.19 -2.16 36.45
N PRO A 88 3.76 -1.72 37.59
CA PRO A 88 3.40 -0.44 38.16
C PRO A 88 4.00 0.67 37.29
N PHE A 89 3.25 1.07 36.26
CA PHE A 89 3.66 2.09 35.28
C PHE A 89 3.98 3.45 35.94
N GLY A 90 3.49 3.69 37.16
CA GLY A 90 3.71 4.95 37.90
C GLY A 90 4.99 4.99 38.74
N THR A 91 5.71 3.88 38.95
CA THR A 91 6.75 3.81 39.98
C THR A 91 8.19 3.92 39.45
N ASN A 92 8.39 3.90 38.13
CA ASN A 92 9.72 4.03 37.49
C ASN A 92 9.89 5.34 36.70
N LEU A 93 9.14 6.40 37.05
CA LEU A 93 9.21 7.70 36.38
C LEU A 93 10.18 8.68 37.07
N TRP A 94 11.10 8.18 37.91
CA TRP A 94 12.13 8.95 38.61
C TRP A 94 13.46 8.22 38.59
#